data_AF-A0A9P0L739-F1
#
_entry.id   AF-A0A9P0L739-F1
#
_cell.length_a   1.000
_cell.length_b   1.000
_cell.length_c   1.000
_cell.angle_alpha   90.00
_cell.angle_beta   90.00
_cell.angle_gamma   90.00
#
_symmetry.space_group_name_H-M   'P 1'
#
loop_
_entity.id
_entity.type
_entity.pdbx_description
1 polymer ?
#
loop_
_entity_poly.entity_id
_entity_poly.type
_entity_poly.pdbx_seq_one_letter_code
_entity_poly.pdbx_strand_id
1 'polypeptide(L)'
;DKHIDSIAKVNYVIVEHLKDIVNATLRYSVQPTWGYFNEVTFDWSGMIGELVRNEADIGGTPLFFTIDRVDIIDYIAMTTPTRSKFVFREPKLSYVTNVFTLPFDTNVWICTICMVIITSIALIVIIRWEWIKAVYLGRKVLCSMYS
;
A
#
# COMPACT_ATOMS: atom_id res chain seq x y z
N ASP A 1 23.40 6.60 -0.18
CA ASP A 1 22.61 5.42 -0.58
C ASP A 1 22.64 5.22 -2.09
N LYS A 2 23.19 4.09 -2.54
CA LYS A 2 23.28 3.74 -3.97
C LYS A 2 21.94 3.15 -4.40
N HIS A 3 21.12 3.94 -5.08
CA HIS A 3 19.86 3.47 -5.67
C HIS A 3 20.17 2.37 -6.70
N ILE A 4 19.62 1.17 -6.52
CA ILE A 4 19.79 0.05 -7.44
C ILE A 4 18.66 0.09 -8.46
N ASP A 5 18.97 0.57 -9.66
CA ASP A 5 18.05 0.47 -10.80
C ASP A 5 18.06 -0.97 -11.34
N SER A 6 16.99 -1.70 -11.02
CA SER A 6 16.83 -3.09 -11.45
C SER A 6 16.60 -3.21 -12.96
N ILE A 7 15.97 -2.22 -13.59
CA ILE A 7 15.64 -2.28 -15.02
C ILE A 7 16.89 -2.02 -15.85
N ALA A 8 17.71 -1.03 -15.47
CA ALA A 8 19.01 -0.82 -16.11
C ALA A 8 19.92 -2.04 -15.98
N LYS A 9 19.92 -2.71 -14.82
CA LYS A 9 20.71 -3.93 -14.61
C LYS A 9 20.25 -5.08 -15.51
N VAL A 10 18.94 -5.26 -15.68
CA VAL A 10 18.39 -6.27 -16.61
C VAL A 10 18.77 -5.93 -18.05
N ASN A 11 18.68 -4.66 -18.45
CA ASN A 11 19.01 -4.26 -19.81
C ASN A 11 20.49 -4.48 -20.14
N TYR A 12 21.38 -4.24 -19.17
CA TYR A 12 22.80 -4.58 -19.29
C TYR A 12 23.03 -6.06 -19.61
N VAL A 13 22.34 -6.97 -18.91
CA VAL A 13 22.43 -8.41 -19.17
C VAL A 13 21.93 -8.75 -20.59
N ILE A 14 20.87 -8.09 -21.05
CA ILE A 14 20.36 -8.28 -22.42
C ILE A 14 21.38 -7.82 -23.46
N VAL A 15 22.00 -6.65 -23.26
CA VAL A 15 23.03 -6.12 -24.16
C VAL A 15 24.26 -7.03 -24.20
N GLU A 16 24.65 -7.60 -23.06
CA GLU A 16 25.74 -8.56 -22.99
C GLU A 16 25.44 -9.82 -23.83
N HIS A 17 24.21 -10.34 -23.76
CA HIS A 17 23.78 -11.44 -24.62
C HIS A 17 23.69 -11.06 -26.10
N LEU A 18 23.23 -9.84 -26.40
CA LEU A 18 23.20 -9.35 -27.79
C LEU A 18 24.61 -9.31 -28.38
N LYS A 19 25.59 -8.83 -27.62
CA LYS A 19 27.01 -8.84 -28.01
C LYS A 19 27.48 -10.24 -28.39
N ASP A 20 27.14 -11.26 -27.60
CA ASP A 20 27.52 -12.64 -27.88
C ASP A 20 26.83 -13.18 -29.16
N ILE A 21 25.56 -12.82 -29.38
CA ILE A 21 24.79 -13.22 -30.58
C ILE A 21 25.38 -12.60 -31.85
N VAL A 22 25.71 -11.31 -31.81
CA VAL A 22 26.25 -10.59 -32.99
C VAL A 22 27.78 -10.70 -33.11
N ASN A 23 28.43 -11.39 -32.16
CA ASN A 23 29.89 -11.51 -32.07
C ASN A 23 30.61 -10.14 -32.17
N ALA A 24 30.13 -9.17 -31.39
CA ALA A 24 30.66 -7.82 -31.36
C ALA A 24 31.52 -7.57 -30.12
N THR A 25 32.24 -6.44 -30.10
CA THR A 25 32.93 -5.96 -28.90
C THR A 25 32.22 -4.71 -28.37
N LEU A 26 31.93 -4.66 -27.08
CA LEU A 26 31.26 -3.50 -26.47
C LEU A 26 32.27 -2.50 -25.92
N ARG A 27 32.02 -1.22 -26.20
CA ARG A 27 32.66 -0.09 -25.52
C ARG A 27 31.56 0.76 -24.89
N TYR A 28 31.70 1.00 -23.59
CA TYR A 28 30.68 1.70 -22.82
C TYR A 28 30.97 3.20 -22.76
N SER A 29 30.02 4.02 -23.21
CA SER A 29 29.90 5.42 -22.83
C SER A 29 28.78 5.55 -21.80
N VAL A 30 28.97 6.40 -20.79
CA VAL A 30 27.99 6.58 -19.70
C VAL A 30 27.55 8.03 -19.67
N GLN A 31 26.26 8.24 -19.93
CA GLN A 31 25.64 9.55 -19.87
C GLN A 31 24.76 9.68 -18.61
N PRO A 32 24.71 10.86 -17.97
CA PRO A 32 23.91 11.07 -16.77
C PRO A 32 22.41 11.17 -17.05
N THR A 33 22.01 11.36 -18.32
CA THR A 33 20.62 11.53 -18.74
C THR A 33 20.32 10.66 -19.96
N TRP A 34 19.04 10.25 -20.09
CA TRP A 34 18.56 9.62 -21.31
C TRP A 34 18.69 10.53 -22.53
N GLY A 35 18.44 11.82 -22.33
CA GLY A 35 18.54 12.83 -23.37
C GLY A 35 17.27 13.62 -23.55
N TYR A 36 17.44 14.93 -23.63
CA TYR A 36 16.36 15.88 -23.81
C TYR A 36 16.71 16.80 -24.97
N PHE A 37 15.69 17.10 -25.78
CA PHE A 37 15.81 18.03 -26.88
C PHE A 37 15.98 19.45 -26.34
N ASN A 38 16.97 20.17 -26.87
CA ASN A 38 17.19 21.57 -26.56
C ASN A 38 16.77 22.42 -27.76
N GLU A 39 15.69 23.19 -27.60
CA GLU A 39 15.15 24.05 -28.65
C GLU A 39 16.07 25.21 -29.05
N VAL A 40 17.03 25.60 -28.19
CA VAL A 40 17.96 26.70 -28.47
C VAL A 40 19.12 26.23 -29.32
N THR A 41 19.70 25.07 -29.00
CA THR A 41 20.84 24.51 -29.74
C THR A 41 20.40 23.57 -30.87
N PHE A 42 19.10 23.24 -30.94
CA PHE A 42 18.53 22.24 -31.84
C PHE A 42 19.25 20.89 -31.80
N ASP A 43 19.61 20.44 -30.58
CA ASP A 43 20.36 19.20 -30.38
C ASP A 43 19.80 18.38 -29.21
N TRP A 44 20.06 17.08 -29.23
CA TRP A 44 19.74 16.14 -28.18
C TRP A 44 20.92 15.98 -27.21
N SER A 45 20.60 16.05 -25.92
CA SER A 45 21.57 15.76 -24.85
C SER A 45 21.61 14.27 -24.50
N GLY A 46 22.51 13.87 -23.61
CA GLY A 46 22.53 12.53 -23.00
C GLY A 46 22.75 11.39 -23.99
N MET A 47 22.27 10.20 -23.62
CA MET A 47 22.41 8.98 -24.44
C MET A 47 21.80 9.14 -25.85
N ILE A 48 20.62 9.77 -25.96
CA ILE A 48 19.99 10.02 -27.27
C ILE A 48 20.86 10.94 -28.13
N GLY A 49 21.51 11.95 -27.52
CA GLY A 49 22.45 12.80 -28.22
C GLY A 49 23.60 12.01 -28.84
N GLU A 50 24.20 11.09 -28.09
CA GLU A 50 25.26 10.23 -28.62
C GLU A 50 24.77 9.34 -29.77
N LEU A 51 23.55 8.79 -29.67
CA LEU A 51 22.95 7.99 -30.75
C LEU A 51 22.70 8.83 -32.02
N VAL A 52 22.09 10.02 -31.87
CA VAL A 52 21.79 10.92 -32.99
C VAL A 52 23.07 11.41 -33.67
N ARG A 53 24.13 11.68 -32.91
CA ARG A 53 25.44 12.09 -33.43
C ARG A 53 26.30 10.92 -33.92
N ASN A 54 25.80 9.68 -33.90
CA ASN A 54 26.56 8.47 -34.24
C ASN A 54 27.85 8.30 -33.41
N GLU A 55 27.85 8.79 -32.18
CA GLU A 55 28.92 8.57 -31.19
C GLU A 55 28.73 7.23 -30.45
N ALA A 56 27.49 6.73 -30.43
CA ALA A 56 27.12 5.42 -29.89
C ALA A 56 26.25 4.65 -30.90
N ASP A 57 26.44 3.34 -30.99
CA ASP A 57 25.68 2.47 -31.90
C ASP A 57 24.37 1.95 -31.28
N ILE A 58 24.36 1.72 -29.97
CA ILE A 58 23.22 1.12 -29.24
C ILE A 58 22.98 1.78 -27.88
N GLY A 59 21.70 1.90 -27.50
CA GLY A 59 21.30 2.35 -26.17
C GLY A 59 21.42 1.23 -25.14
N GLY A 60 22.36 1.36 -24.19
CA GLY A 60 22.58 0.37 -23.14
C GLY A 60 21.56 0.39 -21.98
N THR A 61 20.70 1.40 -21.92
CA THR A 61 19.74 1.61 -20.83
C THR A 61 18.29 1.55 -21.31
N PRO A 62 17.34 1.13 -20.46
CA PRO A 62 15.93 1.13 -20.82
C PRO A 62 15.45 2.57 -21.06
N LEU A 63 14.76 2.77 -22.16
CA LEU A 63 14.22 4.06 -22.56
C LEU A 63 12.71 3.95 -22.77
N PHE A 64 11.96 4.95 -22.32
CA PHE A 64 10.53 5.02 -22.64
C PHE A 64 10.31 5.29 -24.13
N PHE A 65 9.30 4.63 -24.68
CA PHE A 65 8.79 4.89 -26.01
C PHE A 65 7.95 6.17 -25.98
N THR A 66 8.43 7.22 -26.64
CA THR A 66 7.79 8.55 -26.69
C THR A 66 7.74 9.03 -28.13
N ILE A 67 6.68 9.76 -28.50
CA ILE A 67 6.46 10.19 -29.88
C ILE A 67 7.58 11.10 -30.39
N ASP A 68 8.15 11.95 -29.53
CA ASP A 68 9.23 12.87 -29.92
C ASP A 68 10.54 12.15 -30.27
N ARG A 69 10.67 10.88 -29.89
CA ARG A 69 11.89 10.08 -30.07
C ARG A 69 11.75 9.01 -31.14
N VAL A 70 10.52 8.62 -31.50
CA VAL A 70 10.29 7.57 -32.49
C VAL A 70 10.80 7.95 -33.88
N ASP A 71 10.84 9.24 -34.19
CA ASP A 71 11.28 9.74 -35.50
C ASP A 71 12.81 9.90 -35.61
N ILE A 72 13.55 9.76 -34.51
CA ILE A 72 15.00 10.03 -34.47
C ILE A 72 15.84 8.84 -34.03
N ILE A 73 15.24 7.84 -33.38
CA ILE A 73 15.91 6.62 -32.94
C ILE A 73 15.02 5.41 -33.19
N ASP A 74 15.65 4.30 -33.54
CA ASP A 74 14.98 3.01 -33.70
C ASP A 74 14.94 2.25 -32.38
N TYR A 75 13.74 1.81 -32.01
CA TYR A 75 13.53 1.01 -30.80
C TYR A 75 13.58 -0.48 -31.12
N ILE A 76 14.32 -1.23 -30.31
CA ILE A 76 14.22 -2.69 -30.27
C ILE A 76 13.01 -3.14 -29.45
N ALA A 77 12.65 -4.43 -29.56
CA ALA A 77 11.53 -5.00 -28.83
C ALA A 77 11.56 -4.65 -27.33
N MET A 78 10.45 -4.12 -26.82
CA MET A 78 10.32 -3.74 -25.42
C MET A 78 10.56 -4.94 -24.51
N THR A 79 11.58 -4.84 -23.66
CA THR A 79 11.99 -5.90 -22.73
C THR A 79 11.12 -5.96 -21.48
N THR A 80 10.46 -4.85 -21.13
CA THR A 80 9.59 -4.73 -19.96
C THR A 80 8.31 -3.96 -20.28
N PRO A 81 7.16 -4.34 -19.70
CA PRO A 81 5.91 -3.62 -19.90
C PRO A 81 5.93 -2.28 -19.15
N THR A 82 5.79 -1.18 -19.88
CA THR A 82 5.68 0.17 -19.32
C THR A 82 4.30 0.41 -18.74
N ARG A 83 4.21 0.78 -17.46
CA ARG A 83 2.94 1.18 -16.81
C ARG A 83 3.17 2.37 -15.90
N SER A 84 2.32 3.39 -16.02
CA SER A 84 2.27 4.50 -15.07
C SER A 84 1.71 4.02 -13.73
N LYS A 85 2.43 4.28 -12.64
CA LYS A 85 2.00 3.95 -11.29
C LYS A 85 2.12 5.20 -10.42
N PHE A 86 1.10 5.46 -9.60
CA PHE A 86 1.17 6.48 -8.57
C PHE A 86 1.77 5.86 -7.31
N VAL A 87 2.90 6.40 -6.86
CA VAL A 87 3.56 5.98 -5.62
C VAL A 87 3.11 6.91 -4.51
N PHE A 88 2.25 6.40 -3.63
CA PHE A 88 1.90 7.09 -2.39
C PHE A 88 2.86 6.67 -1.29
N ARG A 89 3.26 7.63 -0.45
CA ARG A 89 3.93 7.30 0.81
C ARG A 89 2.92 6.58 1.70
N GLU A 90 3.41 5.65 2.51
CA GLU A 90 2.61 5.06 3.57
C GLU A 90 1.93 6.20 4.35
N PRO A 91 0.59 6.16 4.52
CA PRO A 91 -0.05 7.12 5.39
C PRO A 91 0.58 6.96 6.77
N LYS A 92 1.04 8.06 7.36
CA LYS A 92 1.54 8.02 8.75
C LYS A 92 0.48 7.32 9.59
N LEU A 93 0.93 6.47 10.52
CA LEU A 93 0.08 5.72 11.45
C LEU A 93 -0.66 6.68 12.39
N SER A 94 -1.59 7.48 11.87
CA SER A 94 -2.29 8.55 12.56
C SER A 94 -3.78 8.36 12.41
N TYR A 95 -4.27 7.17 12.81
CA TYR A 95 -5.60 6.99 13.41
C TYR A 95 -5.80 5.57 13.96
N VAL A 96 -4.79 4.97 14.60
CA VAL A 96 -5.07 3.81 15.49
C VAL A 96 -5.58 4.31 16.83
N THR A 97 -6.63 5.14 16.81
CA THR A 97 -7.56 5.17 17.92
C THR A 97 -8.20 3.79 17.92
N ASN A 98 -7.69 2.94 18.82
CA ASN A 98 -8.14 1.59 19.15
C ASN A 98 -9.20 1.04 18.17
N VAL A 99 -8.79 0.25 17.17
CA VAL A 99 -9.69 -0.31 16.14
C VAL A 99 -10.90 -1.02 16.77
N PHE A 100 -10.75 -1.49 18.01
CA PHE A 100 -11.81 -2.12 18.80
C PHE A 100 -12.87 -1.14 19.36
N THR A 101 -12.59 0.16 19.48
CA THR A 101 -13.57 1.20 19.89
C THR A 101 -14.25 1.90 18.70
N LEU A 102 -13.69 1.77 17.49
CA LEU A 102 -14.24 2.37 16.28
C LEU A 102 -15.67 1.92 15.91
N PRO A 103 -16.11 0.64 16.13
CA PRO A 103 -17.44 0.22 15.71
C PRO A 103 -18.56 0.65 16.67
N PHE A 104 -18.24 1.16 17.86
CA PHE A 104 -19.23 1.51 18.88
C PHE A 104 -19.17 3.00 19.21
N ASP A 105 -20.22 3.73 18.80
CA ASP A 105 -20.44 5.12 19.19
C ASP A 105 -20.54 5.24 20.72
N THR A 106 -20.19 6.40 21.27
CA THR A 106 -20.24 6.70 22.72
C THR A 106 -21.65 6.47 23.27
N ASN A 107 -22.67 6.72 22.44
CA ASN A 107 -24.07 6.45 22.74
C ASN A 107 -24.33 4.95 23.03
N VAL A 108 -23.72 4.03 22.27
CA VAL A 108 -23.90 2.58 22.45
C VAL A 108 -23.31 2.12 23.78
N TRP A 109 -22.16 2.67 24.17
CA TRP A 109 -21.55 2.38 25.46
C TRP A 109 -22.42 2.85 26.63
N ILE A 110 -22.99 4.05 26.55
CA ILE A 110 -23.92 4.58 27.55
C ILE A 110 -25.15 3.66 27.66
N CYS A 111 -25.78 3.31 26.54
CA CYS A 111 -26.93 2.42 26.53
C CYS A 111 -26.61 1.04 27.12
N THR A 112 -25.43 0.48 26.82
CA THR A 112 -24.98 -0.82 27.35
C THR A 112 -24.84 -0.77 28.87
N ILE A 113 -24.20 0.26 29.41
CA ILE A 113 -24.04 0.46 30.86
C ILE A 113 -25.41 0.64 31.53
N CYS A 114 -26.30 1.45 30.95
CA CYS A 114 -27.66 1.63 31.45
C CYS A 114 -28.43 0.30 31.50
N MET A 115 -28.33 -0.53 30.46
CA MET A 115 -29.02 -1.82 30.41
C MET A 115 -28.50 -2.79 31.49
N VAL A 116 -27.19 -2.82 31.73
CA VAL A 116 -26.58 -3.63 32.81
C VAL A 116 -27.08 -3.19 34.18
N ILE A 117 -27.22 -1.88 34.42
CA ILE A 117 -27.73 -1.36 35.70
C ILE A 117 -29.21 -1.72 35.88
N ILE A 118 -30.04 -1.51 34.85
CA ILE A 118 -31.49 -1.81 34.91
C ILE A 118 -31.71 -3.30 35.18
N THR A 119 -31.01 -4.17 34.46
CA THR A 119 -31.13 -5.63 34.65
C THR A 119 -30.66 -6.07 36.03
N SER A 120 -29.57 -5.49 36.54
CA SER A 120 -29.08 -5.75 37.91
C SER A 120 -30.11 -5.34 38.97
N ILE A 121 -30.74 -4.16 38.82
CA ILE A 121 -31.79 -3.70 39.75
C ILE A 121 -33.01 -4.63 39.69
N ALA A 122 -33.46 -5.00 38.50
CA ALA A 122 -34.59 -5.91 38.33
C ALA A 122 -34.32 -7.26 39.01
N LEU A 123 -33.13 -7.83 38.84
CA LEU A 123 -32.71 -9.06 39.51
C LEU A 123 -32.73 -8.92 41.04
N ILE A 124 -32.22 -7.82 41.59
CA ILE A 124 -32.23 -7.58 43.05
C ILE A 124 -33.67 -7.50 43.57
N VAL A 125 -34.57 -6.83 42.85
CA VAL A 125 -35.99 -6.72 43.24
C VAL A 125 -36.67 -8.08 43.21
N ILE A 126 -36.46 -8.88 42.16
CA ILE A 126 -37.03 -10.22 42.04
C ILE A 126 -36.53 -11.12 43.17
N ILE A 127 -35.22 -11.13 43.43
CA ILE A 127 -34.62 -11.89 44.51
C ILE A 127 -35.24 -11.46 45.86
N ARG A 128 -35.29 -10.15 46.14
CA ARG A 128 -35.92 -9.61 47.35
C ARG A 128 -37.38 -10.05 47.51
N TRP A 129 -38.14 -10.04 46.42
CA TRP A 129 -39.55 -10.42 46.43
C TRP A 129 -39.74 -11.91 46.73
N GLU A 130 -38.95 -12.79 46.11
CA GLU A 130 -38.95 -14.22 46.36
C GLU A 130 -38.56 -14.55 47.82
N TRP A 131 -37.51 -13.89 48.36
CA TRP A 131 -37.11 -14.06 49.77
C TRP A 131 -38.24 -13.69 50.73
N ILE A 132 -38.88 -12.55 50.51
CA ILE A 132 -39.99 -12.08 51.34
C ILE A 132 -41.16 -13.07 51.28
N LYS A 133 -41.54 -13.51 50.06
CA LYS A 133 -42.61 -14.48 49.86
C LYS A 133 -42.30 -15.82 50.54
N ALA A 134 -41.07 -16.32 50.45
CA ALA A 134 -40.64 -17.55 51.12
C ALA A 134 -40.76 -17.45 52.65
N VAL A 135 -40.36 -16.32 53.25
CA VAL A 135 -40.50 -16.07 54.70
C VAL A 135 -41.98 -16.01 55.11
N TYR A 136 -42.83 -15.33 54.34
CA TYR A 136 -44.26 -15.27 54.60
C TYR A 136 -44.94 -16.64 54.51
N LEU A 137 -44.62 -17.44 53.49
CA LEU A 137 -45.15 -18.81 53.37
C LEU A 137 -44.69 -19.69 54.55
N GLY A 138 -43.41 -19.64 54.90
CA GLY A 138 -42.87 -20.41 56.04
C GLY A 138 -43.55 -20.06 57.36
N ARG A 139 -43.77 -18.76 57.63
CA ARG A 139 -44.50 -18.32 58.83
C ARG A 139 -45.97 -18.78 58.83
N LYS A 140 -46.64 -18.73 57.68
CA LYS A 140 -48.06 -19.15 57.55
C LYS A 140 -48.24 -20.65 57.79
N VAL A 141 -47.32 -21.48 57.28
CA VAL A 141 -47.35 -22.94 57.49
C VAL A 141 -47.09 -23.31 58.96
N LEU A 142 -46.13 -22.64 59.62
CA LEU A 142 -45.85 -22.86 61.05
C LEU A 142 -47.05 -22.49 61.94
N CYS A 143 -47.71 -21.35 61.70
CA CYS A 143 -48.91 -20.98 62.46
C CYS A 143 -50.08 -21.95 62.26
N SER A 144 -50.16 -22.65 61.12
CA SER A 144 -51.21 -23.65 60.86
C SER A 144 -50.93 -25.02 61.47
N MET A 145 -49.67 -25.34 61.82
CA MET A 145 -49.31 -26.60 62.48
C MET A 145 -49.40 -26.54 64.01
N TYR A 146 -49.35 -25.34 64.58
CA TYR A 146 -49.39 -25.09 66.03
C TYR A 146 -50.77 -24.65 66.54
N SER A 147 -51.81 -24.71 65.70
CA SER A 147 -53.22 -24.45 66.06
C SER A 147 -54.05 -25.70 65.82
#